data_AF-A0A8B9AL98-F1
#
_entry.id   AF-A0A8B9AL98-F1
#
_cell.length_a   1.000
_cell.length_b   1.000
_cell.length_c   1.000
_cell.angle_alpha   90.00
_cell.angle_beta   90.00
_cell.angle_gamma   90.00
#
_symmetry.space_group_name_H-M   'P 1'
#
loop_
_entity.id
_entity.type
_entity.pdbx_description
1 polymer ?
#
loop_
_entity_poly.entity_id
_entity_poly.type
_entity_poly.pdbx_seq_one_letter_code
_entity_poly.pdbx_strand_id
1 'polypeptide(L)'
;MDDIQKICLVYDAFLSEFPLCYGYWKKYASHKARLCTLYEVEELYERALRVATYSVDLWVSYCSFALLSYEDPVDIRRLYERGLSFVGKDYLCHLLWDKYIEFEYSQKQWSRLAHIYINTLRYPIKKLHSYYESFKKLVATWEEEIECQKDTEMSSEIVSNCGTENVKDCGYAEISNAIRDLLNQQDGLPRPNAVKKYLDIGELFYQRSNQLDRKISYFEAQIRRPYFHVKPLDDRQLQNWHQYLDFVEMQGDFDWAVKLYERCLIPCANYSEFWIRYVEFVDAKGGREIAQYALDRALTVFLKRVPAFHLYCTMFKEQIGDVCGARALFHRSIMDSDPEFIENVNREANMEKRMGNIDAACMIYEKAIEMAKEKHILQILPVLYTNFAQFTMLARGSIDAAREVFVKGIQQMPNKSIIEGLIRFITIHGRAEQIPKLDTIVANAIVPESDVSKAFSSQDCEDISKLFLEFVDLHGTIHDIRMAWSRHRKLFPHIMRPSFNYTVPEKNTLDKSKEGRNQMLVFSISSCLWR
;
A
#
# COMPACT_ATOMS: atom_id res chain seq x y z
N MET A 1 -41.03 -7.35 10.70
CA MET A 1 -40.71 -5.97 11.10
C MET A 1 -39.26 -5.74 10.75
N ASP A 2 -39.00 -4.95 9.71
CA ASP A 2 -37.64 -4.58 9.31
C ASP A 2 -37.07 -3.65 10.38
N ASP A 3 -36.28 -4.22 11.30
CA ASP A 3 -35.57 -3.46 12.32
C ASP A 3 -34.44 -2.68 11.64
N ILE A 4 -34.73 -1.42 11.29
CA ILE A 4 -33.80 -0.53 10.59
C ILE A 4 -32.45 -0.40 11.33
N GLN A 5 -32.47 -0.45 12.67
CA GLN A 5 -31.23 -0.38 13.46
C GLN A 5 -30.36 -1.60 13.21
N LYS A 6 -30.94 -2.81 13.21
CA LYS A 6 -30.20 -4.03 12.88
C LYS A 6 -29.67 -4.02 11.44
N ILE A 7 -30.46 -3.53 10.50
CA ILE A 7 -30.04 -3.40 9.10
C ILE A 7 -28.83 -2.46 8.98
N CYS A 8 -28.90 -1.27 9.57
CA CYS A 8 -27.81 -0.30 9.58
C CYS A 8 -26.55 -0.89 10.22
N LEU A 9 -26.68 -1.54 11.39
CA LEU A 9 -25.54 -2.16 12.08
C LEU A 9 -24.84 -3.21 11.22
N VAL A 10 -25.59 -4.09 10.54
CA VAL A 10 -25.01 -5.15 9.69
C VAL A 10 -24.30 -4.56 8.47
N TYR A 11 -24.92 -3.60 7.78
CA TYR A 11 -24.30 -2.96 6.62
C TYR A 11 -23.09 -2.12 7.02
N ASP A 12 -23.17 -1.34 8.10
CA ASP A 12 -22.09 -0.49 8.57
C ASP A 12 -20.87 -1.33 8.97
N ALA A 13 -21.07 -2.46 9.69
CA ALA A 13 -19.98 -3.36 10.04
C ALA A 13 -19.35 -4.06 8.83
N PHE A 14 -20.14 -4.44 7.82
CA PHE A 14 -19.61 -5.05 6.60
C PHE A 14 -18.83 -4.03 5.76
N LEU A 15 -19.38 -2.82 5.59
CA LEU A 15 -18.82 -1.78 4.74
C LEU A 15 -17.63 -1.06 5.39
N SER A 16 -17.48 -1.11 6.72
CA SER A 16 -16.24 -0.67 7.38
C SER A 16 -15.04 -1.57 7.05
N GLU A 17 -15.28 -2.86 6.80
CA GLU A 17 -14.24 -3.81 6.38
C GLU A 17 -14.07 -3.88 4.86
N PHE A 18 -15.17 -3.78 4.09
CA PHE A 18 -15.15 -3.89 2.63
C PHE A 18 -15.84 -2.71 1.92
N PRO A 19 -15.28 -1.49 2.01
CA PRO A 19 -15.99 -0.30 1.54
C PRO A 19 -16.09 -0.16 0.02
N LEU A 20 -15.25 -0.84 -0.76
CA LEU A 20 -15.31 -0.81 -2.24
C LEU A 20 -16.39 -1.72 -2.83
N CYS A 21 -17.14 -2.45 -1.99
CA CYS A 21 -18.27 -3.28 -2.38
C CYS A 21 -19.52 -2.42 -2.72
N TYR A 22 -19.47 -1.65 -3.82
CA TYR A 22 -20.53 -0.71 -4.22
C TYR A 22 -21.93 -1.33 -4.30
N GLY A 23 -22.03 -2.62 -4.69
CA GLY A 23 -23.31 -3.33 -4.76
C GLY A 23 -24.02 -3.42 -3.41
N TYR A 24 -23.27 -3.45 -2.30
CA TYR A 24 -23.83 -3.45 -0.94
C TYR A 24 -24.24 -2.05 -0.50
N TRP A 25 -23.51 -1.00 -0.88
CA TRP A 25 -23.96 0.39 -0.70
C TRP A 25 -25.30 0.64 -1.40
N LYS A 26 -25.45 0.18 -2.65
CA LYS A 26 -26.71 0.28 -3.40
C LYS A 26 -27.87 -0.45 -2.70
N LYS A 27 -27.63 -1.67 -2.19
CA LYS A 27 -28.64 -2.42 -1.43
C LYS A 27 -28.99 -1.68 -0.13
N TYR A 28 -28.00 -1.20 0.60
CA TYR A 28 -28.19 -0.45 1.84
C TYR A 28 -29.03 0.82 1.60
N ALA A 29 -28.71 1.61 0.57
CA ALA A 29 -29.49 2.77 0.17
C ALA A 29 -30.93 2.40 -0.21
N SER A 30 -31.13 1.28 -0.91
CA SER A 30 -32.47 0.79 -1.28
C SER A 30 -33.29 0.33 -0.05
N HIS A 31 -32.65 -0.19 1.00
CA HIS A 31 -33.31 -0.50 2.26
C HIS A 31 -33.67 0.78 3.03
N LYS A 32 -32.74 1.73 3.15
CA LYS A 32 -33.00 3.02 3.80
C LYS A 32 -34.09 3.81 3.09
N ALA A 33 -34.08 3.87 1.75
CA ALA A 33 -35.10 4.61 0.99
C ALA A 33 -36.55 4.13 1.24
N ARG A 34 -36.74 2.89 1.73
CA ARG A 34 -38.06 2.36 2.09
C ARG A 34 -38.49 2.67 3.52
N LEU A 35 -37.55 3.02 4.40
CA LEU A 35 -37.75 3.05 5.86
C LEU A 35 -37.36 4.39 6.50
N CYS A 36 -36.62 5.23 5.79
CA CYS A 36 -35.97 6.44 6.26
C CYS A 36 -36.34 7.66 5.42
N THR A 37 -35.93 8.83 5.88
CA THR A 37 -36.08 10.10 5.16
C THR A 37 -35.09 10.20 3.99
N LEU A 38 -35.38 11.10 3.02
CA LEU A 38 -34.49 11.36 1.88
C LEU A 38 -33.08 11.77 2.34
N TYR A 39 -32.99 12.65 3.34
CA TYR A 39 -31.73 13.12 3.91
C TYR A 39 -30.83 11.98 4.42
N GLU A 40 -31.39 10.98 5.10
CA GLU A 40 -30.61 9.85 5.62
C GLU A 40 -30.07 8.93 4.50
N VAL A 41 -30.72 8.92 3.34
CA VAL A 41 -30.27 8.20 2.14
C VAL A 41 -29.18 8.99 1.41
N GLU A 42 -29.33 10.31 1.31
CA GLU A 42 -28.29 11.20 0.77
C GLU A 42 -27.01 11.12 1.60
N GLU A 43 -27.11 11.22 2.93
CA GLU A 43 -25.97 11.08 3.82
C GLU A 43 -25.26 9.73 3.63
N LEU A 44 -26.03 8.67 3.37
CA LEU A 44 -25.48 7.35 3.08
C LEU A 44 -24.70 7.32 1.77
N TYR A 45 -25.23 7.91 0.70
CA TYR A 45 -24.51 8.03 -0.58
C TYR A 45 -23.26 8.89 -0.44
N GLU A 46 -23.31 10.00 0.29
CA GLU A 46 -22.15 10.84 0.56
C GLU A 46 -21.08 10.08 1.36
N ARG A 47 -21.46 9.28 2.35
CA ARG A 47 -20.54 8.37 3.05
C ARG A 47 -19.91 7.36 2.08
N ALA A 48 -20.69 6.77 1.18
CA ALA A 48 -20.17 5.83 0.19
C ALA A 48 -19.16 6.49 -0.76
N LEU A 49 -19.46 7.70 -1.23
CA LEU A 49 -18.61 8.47 -2.14
C LEU A 49 -17.31 8.97 -1.51
N ARG A 50 -17.23 9.10 -0.17
CA ARG A 50 -15.96 9.39 0.51
C ARG A 50 -14.95 8.25 0.38
N VAL A 51 -15.43 7.01 0.27
CA VAL A 51 -14.54 5.84 0.20
C VAL A 51 -14.37 5.31 -1.21
N ALA A 52 -15.41 5.37 -2.03
CA ALA A 52 -15.44 4.85 -3.40
C ALA A 52 -15.75 5.95 -4.43
N THR A 53 -15.10 7.12 -4.30
CA THR A 53 -15.33 8.31 -5.15
C THR A 53 -15.25 8.02 -6.64
N TYR A 54 -14.37 7.11 -7.06
CA TYR A 54 -14.12 6.81 -8.47
C TYR A 54 -14.95 5.62 -9.00
N SER A 55 -15.95 5.15 -8.25
CA SER A 55 -16.86 4.11 -8.72
C SER A 55 -17.97 4.69 -9.61
N VAL A 56 -17.90 4.40 -10.92
CA VAL A 56 -18.95 4.78 -11.88
C VAL A 56 -20.32 4.26 -11.45
N ASP A 57 -20.41 2.99 -11.06
CA ASP A 57 -21.68 2.38 -10.63
C ASP A 57 -22.32 3.08 -9.43
N LEU A 58 -21.52 3.57 -8.49
CA LEU A 58 -22.02 4.27 -7.32
C LEU A 58 -22.61 5.64 -7.70
N TRP A 59 -21.92 6.39 -8.57
CA TRP A 59 -22.44 7.64 -9.13
C TRP A 59 -23.72 7.42 -9.93
N VAL A 60 -23.78 6.36 -10.75
CA VAL A 60 -25.00 6.00 -11.50
C VAL A 60 -26.14 5.69 -10.54
N SER A 61 -25.88 4.95 -9.46
CA SER A 61 -26.90 4.65 -8.44
C SER A 61 -27.39 5.91 -7.74
N TYR A 62 -26.48 6.81 -7.36
CA TYR A 62 -26.85 8.04 -6.66
C TYR A 62 -27.61 9.01 -7.57
N CYS A 63 -27.15 9.21 -8.80
CA CYS A 63 -27.87 10.05 -9.77
C CYS A 63 -29.24 9.45 -10.12
N SER A 64 -29.36 8.12 -10.22
CA SER A 64 -30.65 7.46 -10.43
C SER A 64 -31.61 7.66 -9.24
N PHE A 65 -31.10 7.68 -8.02
CA PHE A 65 -31.89 8.03 -6.83
C PHE A 65 -32.31 9.50 -6.86
N ALA A 66 -31.38 10.42 -7.13
CA ALA A 66 -31.67 11.84 -7.23
C ALA A 66 -32.74 12.15 -8.30
N LEU A 67 -32.70 11.47 -9.46
CA LEU A 67 -33.74 11.58 -10.49
C LEU A 67 -35.15 11.23 -10.01
N LEU A 68 -35.27 10.32 -9.03
CA LEU A 68 -36.55 9.86 -8.50
C LEU A 68 -36.99 10.67 -7.27
N SER A 69 -36.07 11.37 -6.61
CA SER A 69 -36.30 11.95 -5.28
C SER A 69 -36.17 13.47 -5.23
N TYR A 70 -35.36 14.07 -6.10
CA TYR A 70 -35.13 15.52 -6.08
C TYR A 70 -36.17 16.22 -6.94
N GLU A 71 -36.67 17.35 -6.45
CA GLU A 71 -37.64 18.18 -7.17
C GLU A 71 -36.97 19.18 -8.13
N ASP A 72 -35.81 19.73 -7.77
CA ASP A 72 -35.10 20.73 -8.57
C ASP A 72 -34.16 20.07 -9.61
N PRO A 73 -34.38 20.31 -10.92
CA PRO A 73 -33.47 19.87 -11.97
C PRO A 73 -32.04 20.41 -11.82
N VAL A 74 -31.83 21.56 -11.19
CA VAL A 74 -30.51 22.17 -10.98
C VAL A 74 -29.65 21.31 -10.04
N ASP A 75 -30.23 20.77 -8.97
CA ASP A 75 -29.51 19.91 -8.03
C ASP A 75 -29.11 18.58 -8.69
N ILE A 76 -29.98 18.01 -9.51
CA ILE A 76 -29.71 16.81 -10.30
C ILE A 76 -28.51 17.06 -11.24
N ARG A 77 -28.49 18.19 -11.94
CA ARG A 77 -27.38 18.59 -12.83
C ARG A 77 -26.07 18.75 -12.08
N ARG A 78 -26.11 19.45 -10.94
CA ARG A 78 -24.94 19.64 -10.09
C ARG A 78 -24.36 18.30 -9.64
N LEU A 79 -25.22 17.32 -9.36
CA LEU A 79 -24.78 15.97 -8.99
C LEU A 79 -24.12 15.24 -10.15
N TYR A 80 -24.69 15.29 -11.36
CA TYR A 80 -24.07 14.73 -12.57
C TYR A 80 -22.71 15.37 -12.87
N GLU A 81 -22.63 16.70 -12.86
CA GLU A 81 -21.39 17.44 -13.11
C GLU A 81 -20.31 17.10 -12.09
N ARG A 82 -20.68 16.99 -10.80
CA ARG A 82 -19.78 16.53 -9.75
C ARG A 82 -19.29 15.11 -10.02
N GLY A 83 -20.17 14.17 -10.34
CA GLY A 83 -19.77 12.80 -10.67
C GLY A 83 -18.80 12.74 -11.85
N LEU A 84 -19.10 13.48 -12.93
CA LEU A 84 -18.27 13.56 -14.12
C LEU A 84 -16.90 14.19 -13.87
N SER A 85 -16.75 15.05 -12.87
CA SER A 85 -15.42 15.58 -12.49
C SER A 85 -14.47 14.48 -12.00
N PHE A 86 -14.99 13.44 -11.34
CA PHE A 86 -14.22 12.30 -10.83
C PHE A 86 -14.11 11.18 -11.85
N VAL A 87 -15.24 10.71 -12.40
CA VAL A 87 -15.28 9.52 -13.26
C VAL A 87 -15.36 9.83 -14.77
N GLY A 88 -15.35 11.10 -15.18
CA GLY A 88 -15.54 11.49 -16.58
C GLY A 88 -14.48 10.96 -17.56
N LYS A 89 -13.29 10.62 -17.08
CA LYS A 89 -12.23 9.96 -17.87
C LYS A 89 -12.21 8.42 -17.73
N ASP A 90 -13.17 7.83 -17.02
CA ASP A 90 -13.31 6.37 -16.93
C ASP A 90 -13.91 5.82 -18.23
N TYR A 91 -13.32 4.74 -18.74
CA TYR A 91 -13.78 4.07 -19.96
C TYR A 91 -15.26 3.59 -19.89
N LEU A 92 -15.73 3.25 -18.68
CA LEU A 92 -17.09 2.81 -18.38
C LEU A 92 -18.05 3.97 -18.03
N CYS A 93 -17.59 5.22 -18.06
CA CYS A 93 -18.42 6.41 -17.76
C CYS A 93 -19.64 6.57 -18.69
N HIS A 94 -19.71 5.84 -19.80
CA HIS A 94 -20.88 5.77 -20.68
C HIS A 94 -22.19 5.46 -19.91
N LEU A 95 -22.12 4.69 -18.82
CA LEU A 95 -23.27 4.38 -17.97
C LEU A 95 -23.89 5.63 -17.33
N LEU A 96 -23.04 6.59 -16.95
CA LEU A 96 -23.47 7.86 -16.36
C LEU A 96 -23.93 8.84 -17.45
N TRP A 97 -23.19 8.90 -18.57
CA TRP A 97 -23.56 9.73 -19.72
C TRP A 97 -24.91 9.34 -20.32
N ASP A 98 -25.21 8.06 -20.48
CA ASP A 98 -26.50 7.58 -20.99
C ASP A 98 -27.66 8.12 -20.14
N LYS A 99 -27.53 8.05 -18.81
CA LYS A 99 -28.53 8.57 -17.87
C LYS A 99 -28.62 10.09 -17.92
N TYR A 100 -27.50 10.79 -18.06
CA TYR A 100 -27.51 12.25 -18.11
C TYR A 100 -28.15 12.77 -19.40
N ILE A 101 -27.88 12.11 -20.53
CA ILE A 101 -28.51 12.38 -21.83
C ILE A 101 -30.01 12.13 -21.76
N GLU A 102 -30.45 10.98 -21.21
CA GLU A 102 -31.88 10.68 -20.99
C GLU A 102 -32.56 11.78 -20.17
N PHE A 103 -31.91 12.26 -19.12
CA PHE A 103 -32.42 13.34 -18.28
C PHE A 103 -32.56 14.67 -19.03
N GLU A 104 -31.51 15.19 -19.68
CA GLU A 104 -31.62 16.48 -20.38
C GLU A 104 -32.56 16.43 -21.59
N TYR A 105 -32.69 15.25 -22.22
CA TYR A 105 -33.70 15.02 -23.26
C TYR A 105 -35.12 15.13 -22.68
N SER A 106 -35.38 14.56 -21.50
CA SER A 106 -36.68 14.70 -20.80
C SER A 106 -37.00 16.14 -20.42
N GLN A 107 -35.97 16.93 -20.09
CA GLN A 107 -36.08 18.36 -19.76
C GLN A 107 -36.15 19.27 -20.99
N LYS A 108 -36.02 18.71 -22.21
CA LYS A 108 -35.99 19.44 -23.49
C LYS A 108 -34.92 20.55 -23.55
N GLN A 109 -33.80 20.36 -22.86
CA GLN A 109 -32.71 21.35 -22.82
C GLN A 109 -31.65 21.06 -23.89
N TRP A 110 -31.95 21.46 -25.13
CA TRP A 110 -31.11 21.21 -26.30
C TRP A 110 -29.70 21.83 -26.20
N SER A 111 -29.56 22.98 -25.55
CA SER A 111 -28.27 23.63 -25.29
C SER A 111 -27.31 22.76 -24.50
N ARG A 112 -27.80 22.21 -23.38
CA ARG A 112 -27.01 21.34 -22.52
C ARG A 112 -26.73 20.02 -23.21
N LEU A 113 -27.69 19.49 -23.95
CA LEU A 113 -27.51 18.26 -24.72
C LEU A 113 -26.37 18.40 -25.75
N ALA A 114 -26.29 19.54 -26.44
CA ALA A 114 -25.17 19.84 -27.35
C ALA A 114 -23.81 19.86 -26.62
N HIS A 115 -23.76 20.52 -25.45
CA HIS A 115 -22.57 20.52 -24.60
C HIS A 115 -22.17 19.11 -24.16
N ILE A 116 -23.16 18.29 -23.76
CA ILE A 116 -22.95 16.90 -23.34
C ILE A 116 -22.37 16.07 -24.48
N TYR A 117 -22.95 16.14 -25.68
CA TYR A 117 -22.43 15.40 -26.84
C TYR A 117 -20.99 15.79 -27.19
N ILE A 118 -20.62 17.08 -27.15
CA ILE A 118 -19.20 17.45 -27.33
C ILE A 118 -18.34 16.87 -26.20
N ASN A 119 -18.81 16.95 -24.96
CA ASN A 119 -18.04 16.46 -23.81
C ASN A 119 -17.81 14.94 -23.85
N THR A 120 -18.78 14.14 -24.32
CA THR A 120 -18.60 12.68 -24.46
C THR A 120 -17.54 12.31 -25.50
N LEU A 121 -17.31 13.17 -26.50
CA LEU A 121 -16.30 12.95 -27.55
C LEU A 121 -14.87 13.31 -27.12
N ARG A 122 -14.69 14.02 -26.00
CA ARG A 122 -13.38 14.51 -25.55
C ARG A 122 -12.44 13.41 -25.08
N TYR A 123 -12.98 12.30 -24.59
CA TYR A 123 -12.20 11.25 -23.93
C TYR A 123 -12.61 9.86 -24.43
N PRO A 124 -11.69 8.89 -24.53
CA PRO A 124 -12.04 7.54 -24.96
C PRO A 124 -12.98 6.86 -23.96
N ILE A 125 -14.12 6.40 -24.46
CA ILE A 125 -15.17 5.73 -23.70
C ILE A 125 -15.74 4.57 -24.52
N LYS A 126 -16.20 3.52 -23.86
CA LYS A 126 -16.63 2.27 -24.53
C LYS A 126 -17.66 2.46 -25.65
N LYS A 127 -18.55 3.45 -25.52
CA LYS A 127 -19.60 3.78 -26.51
C LYS A 127 -19.26 4.99 -27.39
N LEU A 128 -17.99 5.38 -27.51
CA LEU A 128 -17.55 6.59 -28.23
C LEU A 128 -18.18 6.73 -29.61
N HIS A 129 -18.10 5.68 -30.44
CA HIS A 129 -18.66 5.71 -31.79
C HIS A 129 -20.18 5.91 -31.80
N SER A 130 -20.90 5.30 -30.85
CA SER A 130 -22.35 5.49 -30.72
C SER A 130 -22.71 6.94 -30.40
N TYR A 131 -21.95 7.60 -29.51
CA TYR A 131 -22.19 9.01 -29.19
C TYR A 131 -21.86 9.93 -30.36
N TYR A 132 -20.82 9.60 -31.13
CA TYR A 132 -20.48 10.34 -32.33
C TYR A 132 -21.56 10.22 -33.42
N GLU A 133 -22.16 9.05 -33.61
CA GLU A 133 -23.30 8.89 -34.51
C GLU A 133 -24.54 9.65 -34.01
N SER A 134 -24.81 9.65 -32.71
CA SER A 134 -25.88 10.50 -32.13
C SER A 134 -25.60 11.99 -32.31
N PHE A 135 -24.36 12.42 -32.14
CA PHE A 135 -23.91 13.79 -32.39
C PHE A 135 -24.12 14.18 -33.86
N LYS A 136 -23.75 13.32 -34.82
CA LYS A 136 -23.99 13.56 -36.25
C LYS A 136 -25.47 13.67 -36.58
N LYS A 137 -26.31 12.82 -35.99
CA LYS A 137 -27.77 12.90 -36.18
C LYS A 137 -28.31 14.24 -35.70
N LEU A 138 -27.86 14.73 -34.54
CA LEU A 138 -28.24 16.05 -34.03
C LEU A 138 -27.83 17.17 -35.00
N VAL A 139 -26.60 17.11 -35.53
CA VAL A 139 -26.11 18.07 -36.53
C VAL A 139 -26.94 18.02 -37.81
N ALA A 140 -27.23 16.83 -38.32
CA ALA A 140 -28.06 16.66 -39.52
C ALA A 140 -29.48 17.23 -39.33
N THR A 141 -30.09 17.01 -38.16
CA THR A 141 -31.40 17.62 -37.85
C THR A 141 -31.34 19.16 -37.88
N TRP A 142 -30.25 19.76 -37.38
CA TRP A 142 -30.08 21.21 -37.48
C TRP A 142 -29.79 21.70 -38.89
N GLU A 143 -29.06 20.94 -39.71
CA GLU A 143 -28.85 21.23 -41.12
C GLU A 143 -30.17 21.19 -41.91
N GLU A 144 -31.01 20.19 -41.67
CA GLU A 144 -32.35 20.06 -42.26
C GLU A 144 -33.30 21.19 -41.83
N GLU A 145 -33.29 21.58 -40.54
CA GLU A 145 -34.05 22.75 -40.05
C GLU A 145 -33.61 24.06 -40.72
N ILE A 146 -32.32 24.22 -41.00
CA ILE A 146 -31.77 25.38 -41.71
C ILE A 146 -32.18 25.36 -43.18
N GLU A 147 -32.17 24.20 -43.83
CA GLU A 147 -32.56 24.05 -45.23
C GLU A 147 -34.05 24.34 -45.43
N CYS A 148 -34.91 23.87 -44.52
CA CYS A 148 -36.34 24.20 -44.53
C CYS A 148 -36.62 25.70 -44.32
N GLN A 149 -35.74 26.42 -43.61
CA GLN A 149 -35.86 27.88 -43.45
C GLN A 149 -35.44 28.65 -44.71
N LYS A 150 -34.48 28.14 -45.48
CA LYS A 150 -34.03 28.75 -46.74
C LYS A 150 -35.10 28.69 -47.85
N ASP A 151 -35.97 27.67 -47.84
CA ASP A 151 -37.09 27.58 -48.80
C ASP A 151 -38.19 28.64 -48.56
N THR A 152 -38.12 29.38 -47.45
CA THR A 152 -39.06 30.49 -47.14
C THR A 152 -38.46 31.88 -47.42
N GLU A 153 -37.13 32.02 -47.49
CA GLU A 153 -36.45 33.30 -47.74
C GLU A 153 -35.48 33.19 -48.91
N MET A 154 -35.94 33.67 -50.08
CA MET A 154 -35.13 33.76 -51.28
C MET A 154 -34.01 34.81 -51.10
N SER A 155 -32.78 34.39 -51.41
CA SER A 155 -31.60 35.21 -51.76
C SER A 155 -30.79 35.85 -50.62
N SER A 156 -29.57 35.36 -50.39
CA SER A 156 -28.36 36.12 -50.78
C SER A 156 -27.09 35.27 -50.59
N GLU A 157 -26.30 35.21 -51.65
CA GLU A 157 -24.95 34.67 -51.68
C GLU A 157 -24.03 35.49 -50.76
N ILE A 158 -23.22 34.83 -49.93
CA ILE A 158 -21.83 35.25 -49.68
C ILE A 158 -20.96 34.00 -49.51
N VAL A 159 -20.02 33.84 -50.45
CA VAL A 159 -18.95 32.84 -50.45
C VAL A 159 -17.77 33.32 -49.59
N SER A 160 -17.24 32.38 -48.82
CA SER A 160 -15.84 32.18 -48.39
C SER A 160 -15.04 33.37 -47.83
N ASN A 161 -14.57 33.25 -46.59
CA ASN A 161 -13.23 32.73 -46.29
C ASN A 161 -13.03 32.73 -44.76
N CYS A 162 -12.64 31.61 -44.14
CA CYS A 162 -11.93 31.68 -42.87
C CYS A 162 -10.94 30.52 -42.79
N GLY A 163 -9.67 30.90 -42.64
CA GLY A 163 -8.52 30.04 -42.73
C GLY A 163 -8.50 28.96 -41.67
N THR A 164 -7.90 27.84 -42.06
CA THR A 164 -7.39 26.77 -41.22
C THR A 164 -6.30 27.33 -40.30
N GLU A 165 -6.71 27.98 -39.21
CA GLU A 165 -5.81 28.19 -38.08
C GLU A 165 -5.77 26.92 -37.24
N ASN A 166 -4.55 26.49 -36.93
CA ASN A 166 -4.24 25.28 -36.18
C ASN A 166 -4.95 25.27 -34.81
N VAL A 167 -6.10 24.59 -34.73
CA VAL A 167 -6.83 24.31 -33.48
C VAL A 167 -6.05 23.29 -32.66
N LYS A 168 -4.92 23.71 -32.08
CA LYS A 168 -4.12 22.83 -31.21
C LYS A 168 -4.74 22.69 -29.83
N ASP A 169 -5.60 23.60 -29.39
CA ASP A 169 -6.36 23.43 -28.16
C ASP A 169 -7.70 24.20 -28.21
N CYS A 170 -8.82 23.47 -28.36
CA CYS A 170 -10.15 24.10 -28.37
C CYS A 170 -10.65 24.24 -26.93
N GLY A 171 -10.59 25.47 -26.41
CA GLY A 171 -10.95 25.78 -25.02
C GLY A 171 -12.45 25.63 -24.73
N TYR A 172 -12.80 25.50 -23.44
CA TYR A 172 -14.21 25.45 -23.01
C TYR A 172 -15.02 26.66 -23.48
N ALA A 173 -14.39 27.85 -23.52
CA ALA A 173 -15.01 29.09 -23.99
C ALA A 173 -15.37 29.03 -25.49
N GLU A 174 -14.54 28.42 -26.33
CA GLU A 174 -14.81 28.29 -27.78
C GLU A 174 -16.01 27.37 -28.04
N ILE A 175 -16.14 26.30 -27.26
CA ILE A 175 -17.28 25.38 -27.31
C ILE A 175 -18.56 26.07 -26.85
N SER A 176 -18.53 26.78 -25.73
CA SER A 176 -19.66 27.56 -25.24
C SER A 176 -20.07 28.68 -26.21
N ASN A 177 -19.11 29.31 -26.88
CA ASN A 177 -19.40 30.31 -27.91
C ASN A 177 -20.04 29.65 -29.13
N ALA A 178 -19.48 28.55 -29.65
CA ALA A 178 -20.06 27.83 -30.78
C ALA A 178 -21.48 27.33 -30.50
N ILE A 179 -21.76 26.82 -29.30
CA ILE A 179 -23.09 26.35 -28.91
C ILE A 179 -24.06 27.50 -28.67
N ARG A 180 -23.60 28.63 -28.14
CA ARG A 180 -24.42 29.85 -27.98
C ARG A 180 -24.78 30.46 -29.33
N ASP A 181 -23.81 30.57 -30.23
CA ASP A 181 -24.00 31.06 -31.61
C ASP A 181 -24.95 30.15 -32.40
N LEU A 182 -25.01 28.86 -32.07
CA LEU A 182 -25.94 27.89 -32.65
C LEU A 182 -27.40 28.06 -32.21
N LEU A 183 -27.63 28.47 -30.97
CA LEU A 183 -28.94 28.38 -30.31
C LEU A 183 -29.58 29.75 -30.05
N ASN A 184 -28.83 30.84 -30.15
CA ASN A 184 -29.36 32.19 -30.07
C ASN A 184 -30.16 32.52 -31.35
N GLN A 185 -31.48 32.68 -31.20
CA GLN A 185 -32.40 33.05 -32.28
C GLN A 185 -32.34 34.56 -32.66
N GLN A 186 -31.57 35.38 -31.95
CA GLN A 186 -31.70 36.84 -32.01
C GLN A 186 -30.63 37.60 -32.79
N ASP A 187 -29.49 36.98 -33.13
CA ASP A 187 -28.39 37.68 -33.80
C ASP A 187 -28.23 37.15 -35.22
N GLY A 188 -28.13 38.07 -36.19
CA GLY A 188 -27.96 37.81 -37.63
C GLY A 188 -26.62 37.15 -38.03
N LEU A 189 -26.10 36.23 -37.23
CA LEU A 189 -25.04 35.31 -37.60
C LEU A 189 -25.61 34.22 -38.52
N PRO A 190 -24.91 33.84 -39.61
CA PRO A 190 -25.37 32.75 -40.46
C PRO A 190 -25.32 31.43 -39.67
N ARG A 191 -26.51 30.94 -39.28
CA ARG A 191 -26.77 29.61 -38.70
C ARG A 191 -25.93 28.47 -39.34
N PRO A 192 -25.66 28.46 -40.67
CA PRO A 192 -24.77 27.46 -41.30
C PRO A 192 -23.32 27.48 -40.80
N ASN A 193 -22.73 28.66 -40.54
CA ASN A 193 -21.34 28.75 -40.08
C ASN A 193 -21.20 28.28 -38.63
N ALA A 194 -22.22 28.47 -37.79
CA ALA A 194 -22.23 27.98 -36.41
C ALA A 194 -22.34 26.45 -36.35
N VAL A 195 -23.20 25.84 -37.19
CA VAL A 195 -23.30 24.37 -37.34
C VAL A 195 -22.00 23.78 -37.83
N LYS A 196 -21.39 24.38 -38.85
CA LYS A 196 -20.08 23.93 -39.36
C LYS A 196 -19.00 23.98 -38.28
N LYS A 197 -18.89 25.09 -37.53
CA LYS A 197 -17.93 25.19 -36.41
C LYS A 197 -18.14 24.10 -35.35
N TYR A 198 -19.39 23.85 -34.96
CA TYR A 198 -19.72 22.80 -33.99
C TYR A 198 -19.37 21.40 -34.51
N LEU A 199 -19.66 21.12 -35.78
CA LEU A 199 -19.27 19.88 -36.46
C LEU A 199 -17.74 19.71 -36.46
N ASP A 200 -16.99 20.75 -36.86
CA ASP A 200 -15.53 20.73 -36.92
C ASP A 200 -14.91 20.46 -35.52
N ILE A 201 -15.47 21.06 -34.47
CA ILE A 201 -15.06 20.83 -33.08
C ILE A 201 -15.33 19.39 -32.65
N GLY A 202 -16.53 18.87 -32.90
CA GLY A 202 -16.90 17.50 -32.54
C GLY A 202 -16.06 16.46 -33.28
N GLU A 203 -15.79 16.70 -34.57
CA GLU A 203 -14.93 15.85 -35.40
C GLU A 203 -13.50 15.81 -34.86
N LEU A 204 -12.94 16.98 -34.51
CA LEU A 204 -11.60 17.07 -33.92
C LEU A 204 -11.49 16.26 -32.62
N PHE A 205 -12.46 16.39 -31.72
CA PHE A 205 -12.47 15.63 -30.46
C PHE A 205 -12.64 14.13 -30.70
N TYR A 206 -13.57 13.74 -31.57
CA TYR A 206 -13.77 12.34 -31.93
C TYR A 206 -12.51 11.71 -32.52
N GLN A 207 -11.82 12.40 -33.44
CA GLN A 207 -10.58 11.88 -34.04
C GLN A 207 -9.48 11.67 -32.99
N ARG A 208 -9.27 12.64 -32.10
CA ARG A 208 -8.29 12.53 -31.00
C ARG A 208 -8.65 11.39 -30.04
N SER A 209 -9.90 11.34 -29.61
CA SER A 209 -10.41 10.32 -28.68
C SER A 209 -10.34 8.92 -29.28
N ASN A 210 -10.72 8.74 -30.54
CA ASN A 210 -10.66 7.47 -31.27
C ASN A 210 -9.21 6.99 -31.49
N GLN A 211 -8.26 7.89 -31.73
CA GLN A 211 -6.84 7.53 -31.79
C GLN A 211 -6.33 7.00 -30.45
N LEU A 212 -6.76 7.60 -29.35
CA LEU A 212 -6.40 7.13 -28.01
C LEU A 212 -7.11 5.81 -27.67
N ASP A 213 -8.39 5.69 -28.00
CA ASP A 213 -9.21 4.48 -27.83
C ASP A 213 -8.55 3.25 -28.48
N ARG A 214 -8.06 3.40 -29.72
CA ARG A 214 -7.32 2.33 -30.42
C ARG A 214 -6.10 1.85 -29.66
N LYS A 215 -5.42 2.73 -28.92
CA LYS A 215 -4.24 2.36 -28.12
C LYS A 215 -4.61 1.67 -26.81
N ILE A 216 -5.72 2.07 -26.18
CA ILE A 216 -6.11 1.55 -24.86
C ILE A 216 -7.09 0.37 -24.91
N SER A 217 -7.80 0.18 -26.02
CA SER A 217 -8.85 -0.84 -26.17
C SER A 217 -8.38 -2.26 -25.84
N TYR A 218 -7.12 -2.59 -26.13
CA TYR A 218 -6.51 -3.87 -25.79
C TYR A 218 -6.34 -4.07 -24.28
N PHE A 219 -5.97 -3.01 -23.53
CA PHE A 219 -5.89 -3.08 -22.07
C PHE A 219 -7.30 -3.24 -21.47
N GLU A 220 -8.25 -2.44 -21.95
CA GLU A 220 -9.65 -2.48 -21.49
C GLU A 220 -10.31 -3.84 -21.75
N ALA A 221 -10.03 -4.48 -22.89
CA ALA A 221 -10.55 -5.81 -23.22
C ALA A 221 -10.04 -6.92 -22.28
N GLN A 222 -8.88 -6.72 -21.64
CA GLN A 222 -8.30 -7.68 -20.71
C GLN A 222 -8.76 -7.51 -19.26
N ILE A 223 -9.40 -6.39 -18.93
CA ILE A 223 -9.98 -6.17 -17.60
C ILE A 223 -11.28 -6.96 -17.49
N ARG A 224 -11.20 -8.16 -16.90
CA ARG A 224 -12.37 -9.03 -16.70
C ARG A 224 -13.20 -8.65 -15.48
N ARG A 225 -12.55 -8.15 -14.43
CA ARG A 225 -13.20 -7.78 -13.17
C ARG A 225 -12.88 -6.30 -12.82
N PRO A 226 -13.74 -5.34 -13.21
CA PRO A 226 -13.53 -3.92 -12.94
C PRO A 226 -13.97 -3.49 -11.52
N TYR A 227 -14.48 -4.42 -10.71
CA TYR A 227 -15.01 -4.16 -9.37
C TYR A 227 -14.20 -4.90 -8.28
N PHE A 228 -14.29 -4.41 -7.04
CA PHE A 228 -13.63 -5.04 -5.91
C PHE A 228 -14.22 -6.41 -5.58
N HIS A 229 -13.35 -7.38 -5.27
CA HIS A 229 -13.74 -8.69 -4.79
C HIS A 229 -12.61 -9.32 -3.98
N VAL A 230 -12.95 -10.10 -2.96
CA VAL A 230 -11.97 -10.71 -2.02
C VAL A 230 -11.09 -11.76 -2.69
N LYS A 231 -11.64 -12.56 -3.62
CA LYS A 231 -10.84 -13.50 -4.43
C LYS A 231 -9.72 -12.77 -5.18
N PRO A 232 -8.49 -13.30 -5.18
CA PRO A 232 -7.40 -12.68 -5.91
C PRO A 232 -7.70 -12.57 -7.42
N LEU A 233 -7.16 -11.53 -8.04
CA LEU A 233 -7.01 -11.43 -9.48
C LEU A 233 -5.96 -12.43 -9.97
N ASP A 234 -6.05 -12.80 -11.23
CA ASP A 234 -5.00 -13.57 -11.89
C ASP A 234 -3.80 -12.68 -12.26
N ASP A 235 -2.61 -13.27 -12.33
CA ASP A 235 -1.36 -12.53 -12.61
C ASP A 235 -1.41 -11.81 -13.96
N ARG A 236 -2.21 -12.31 -14.92
CA ARG A 236 -2.38 -11.67 -16.24
C ARG A 236 -3.12 -10.34 -16.12
N GLN A 237 -4.16 -10.27 -15.29
CA GLN A 237 -4.88 -9.03 -15.00
C GLN A 237 -4.01 -8.04 -14.24
N LEU A 238 -3.22 -8.51 -13.26
CA LEU A 238 -2.26 -7.64 -12.54
C LEU A 238 -1.21 -7.06 -13.50
N GLN A 239 -0.63 -7.91 -14.36
CA GLN A 239 0.33 -7.47 -15.38
C GLN A 239 -0.29 -6.49 -16.37
N ASN A 240 -1.53 -6.73 -16.81
CA ASN A 240 -2.25 -5.81 -17.69
C ASN A 240 -2.45 -4.43 -17.05
N TRP A 241 -2.78 -4.38 -15.75
CA TRP A 241 -2.88 -3.11 -15.03
C TRP A 241 -1.55 -2.36 -14.98
N HIS A 242 -0.44 -3.04 -14.68
CA HIS A 242 0.87 -2.39 -14.72
C HIS A 242 1.21 -1.84 -16.12
N GLN A 243 0.98 -2.62 -17.17
CA GLN A 243 1.23 -2.16 -18.55
C GLN A 243 0.33 -0.98 -18.95
N TYR A 244 -0.92 -0.98 -18.48
CA TYR A 244 -1.83 0.13 -18.75
C TYR A 244 -1.38 1.39 -18.00
N LEU A 245 -0.97 1.26 -16.74
CA LEU A 245 -0.41 2.38 -15.97
C LEU A 245 0.89 2.90 -16.60
N ASP A 246 1.79 2.02 -17.06
CA ASP A 246 3.02 2.40 -17.79
C ASP A 246 2.66 3.28 -19.00
N PHE A 247 1.67 2.86 -19.79
CA PHE A 247 1.24 3.60 -20.97
C PHE A 247 0.72 5.00 -20.62
N VAL A 248 -0.11 5.12 -19.58
CA VAL A 248 -0.73 6.39 -19.19
C VAL A 248 0.27 7.35 -18.55
N GLU A 249 1.18 6.86 -17.73
CA GLU A 249 2.27 7.67 -17.16
C GLU A 249 3.13 8.32 -18.24
N MET A 250 3.36 7.60 -19.36
CA MET A 250 4.08 8.12 -20.52
C MET A 250 3.31 9.17 -21.32
N GLN A 251 1.97 9.22 -21.25
CA GLN A 251 1.19 10.24 -21.97
C GLN A 251 1.28 11.64 -21.35
N GLY A 252 1.67 11.75 -20.07
CA GLY A 252 1.89 13.03 -19.39
C GLY A 252 0.64 13.76 -18.92
N ASP A 253 -0.56 13.20 -19.11
CA ASP A 253 -1.82 13.72 -18.52
C ASP A 253 -1.92 13.25 -17.06
N PHE A 254 -1.50 14.10 -16.13
CA PHE A 254 -1.50 13.82 -14.69
C PHE A 254 -2.90 13.52 -14.15
N ASP A 255 -3.92 14.27 -14.57
CA ASP A 255 -5.30 14.09 -14.10
C ASP A 255 -5.86 12.74 -14.59
N TRP A 256 -5.57 12.35 -15.82
CA TRP A 256 -5.95 11.02 -16.29
C TRP A 256 -5.21 9.90 -15.55
N ALA A 257 -3.90 10.04 -15.36
CA ALA A 257 -3.11 9.05 -14.62
C ALA A 257 -3.67 8.82 -13.21
N VAL A 258 -3.96 9.89 -12.48
CA VAL A 258 -4.61 9.82 -11.14
C VAL A 258 -5.95 9.08 -11.22
N LYS A 259 -6.81 9.43 -12.17
CA LYS A 259 -8.12 8.77 -12.34
C LYS A 259 -8.00 7.29 -12.70
N LEU A 260 -7.02 6.92 -13.53
CA LEU A 260 -6.77 5.52 -13.87
C LEU A 260 -6.20 4.75 -12.67
N TYR A 261 -5.32 5.36 -11.89
CA TYR A 261 -4.84 4.79 -10.62
C TYR A 261 -5.99 4.51 -9.66
N GLU A 262 -6.84 5.50 -9.42
CA GLU A 262 -7.99 5.36 -8.54
C GLU A 262 -8.96 4.27 -9.03
N ARG A 263 -9.15 4.14 -10.34
CA ARG A 263 -9.91 3.04 -10.95
C ARG A 263 -9.23 1.68 -10.76
N CYS A 264 -7.91 1.59 -10.96
CA CYS A 264 -7.12 0.38 -10.78
C CYS A 264 -7.17 -0.11 -9.33
N LEU A 265 -7.14 0.81 -8.37
CA LEU A 265 -7.22 0.49 -6.94
C LEU A 265 -8.58 -0.08 -6.53
N ILE A 266 -9.64 0.02 -7.35
CA ILE A 266 -10.92 -0.64 -7.05
C ILE A 266 -10.76 -2.17 -7.05
N PRO A 267 -10.37 -2.85 -8.15
CA PRO A 267 -10.13 -4.29 -8.14
C PRO A 267 -8.80 -4.69 -7.48
N CYS A 268 -7.81 -3.78 -7.42
CA CYS A 268 -6.47 -4.05 -6.90
C CYS A 268 -6.22 -3.54 -5.47
N ALA A 269 -7.25 -3.21 -4.69
CA ALA A 269 -7.10 -2.56 -3.37
C ALA A 269 -6.21 -3.35 -2.38
N ASN A 270 -6.18 -4.68 -2.48
CA ASN A 270 -5.43 -5.55 -1.57
C ASN A 270 -3.97 -5.81 -2.02
N TYR A 271 -3.51 -5.15 -3.08
CA TYR A 271 -2.22 -5.36 -3.72
C TYR A 271 -1.33 -4.14 -3.49
N SER A 272 -0.37 -4.27 -2.57
CA SER A 272 0.48 -3.15 -2.14
C SER A 272 1.28 -2.50 -3.26
N GLU A 273 1.65 -3.27 -4.29
CA GLU A 273 2.44 -2.80 -5.42
C GLU A 273 1.76 -1.66 -6.21
N PHE A 274 0.43 -1.66 -6.31
CA PHE A 274 -0.29 -0.58 -7.00
C PHE A 274 -0.36 0.70 -6.14
N TRP A 275 -0.49 0.56 -4.82
CA TRP A 275 -0.45 1.69 -3.90
C TRP A 275 0.92 2.34 -3.85
N ILE A 276 1.97 1.53 -3.76
CA ILE A 276 3.37 2.00 -3.79
C ILE A 276 3.62 2.78 -5.08
N ARG A 277 3.30 2.17 -6.23
CA ARG A 277 3.49 2.79 -7.54
C ARG A 277 2.71 4.10 -7.68
N TYR A 278 1.46 4.13 -7.20
CA TYR A 278 0.62 5.33 -7.22
C TYR A 278 1.24 6.47 -6.40
N VAL A 279 1.66 6.17 -5.17
CA VAL A 279 2.27 7.13 -4.25
C VAL A 279 3.58 7.70 -4.83
N GLU A 280 4.44 6.83 -5.36
CA GLU A 280 5.69 7.24 -6.01
C GLU A 280 5.43 8.13 -7.23
N PHE A 281 4.48 7.75 -8.09
CA PHE A 281 4.12 8.53 -9.26
C PHE A 281 3.61 9.93 -8.89
N VAL A 282 2.66 10.04 -7.96
CA VAL A 282 2.08 11.35 -7.61
C VAL A 282 3.07 12.22 -6.85
N ASP A 283 3.86 11.68 -5.93
CA ASP A 283 4.89 12.47 -5.22
C ASP A 283 5.97 12.98 -6.19
N ALA A 284 6.42 12.14 -7.14
CA ALA A 284 7.39 12.54 -8.17
C ALA A 284 6.88 13.67 -9.10
N LYS A 285 5.55 13.81 -9.24
CA LYS A 285 4.90 14.88 -10.01
C LYS A 285 4.52 16.10 -9.15
N GLY A 286 4.90 16.13 -7.87
CA GLY A 286 4.60 17.21 -6.94
C GLY A 286 3.24 17.09 -6.22
N GLY A 287 2.50 16.01 -6.45
CA GLY A 287 1.21 15.70 -5.81
C GLY A 287 1.35 15.04 -4.43
N ARG A 288 2.19 15.60 -3.55
CA ARG A 288 2.51 15.02 -2.23
C ARG A 288 1.26 14.80 -1.35
N GLU A 289 0.32 15.72 -1.37
CA GLU A 289 -0.93 15.60 -0.59
C GLU A 289 -1.77 14.40 -1.06
N ILE A 290 -1.83 14.16 -2.37
CA ILE A 290 -2.50 12.99 -2.96
C ILE A 290 -1.78 11.71 -2.52
N ALA A 291 -0.44 11.72 -2.51
CA ALA A 291 0.38 10.61 -2.04
C ALA A 291 0.06 10.27 -0.57
N GLN A 292 0.03 11.28 0.31
CA GLN A 292 -0.29 11.09 1.73
C GLN A 292 -1.71 10.57 1.93
N TYR A 293 -2.69 11.12 1.21
CA TYR A 293 -4.08 10.64 1.26
C TYR A 293 -4.19 9.18 0.83
N ALA A 294 -3.48 8.79 -0.24
CA ALA A 294 -3.45 7.40 -0.72
C ALA A 294 -2.83 6.46 0.34
N LEU A 295 -1.72 6.86 0.96
CA LEU A 295 -1.07 6.09 2.04
C LEU A 295 -2.00 5.91 3.24
N ASP A 296 -2.63 6.98 3.72
CA ASP A 296 -3.52 6.93 4.87
C ASP A 296 -4.73 6.02 4.58
N ARG A 297 -5.32 6.14 3.39
CA ARG A 297 -6.42 5.25 2.95
C ARG A 297 -5.97 3.79 2.88
N ALA A 298 -4.80 3.52 2.32
CA ALA A 298 -4.26 2.16 2.24
C ALA A 298 -4.01 1.57 3.63
N LEU A 299 -3.36 2.30 4.53
CA LEU A 299 -3.02 1.87 5.90
C LEU A 299 -4.25 1.65 6.79
N THR A 300 -5.27 2.49 6.64
CA THR A 300 -6.45 2.47 7.52
C THR A 300 -7.54 1.53 7.04
N VAL A 301 -7.61 1.24 5.74
CA VAL A 301 -8.71 0.47 5.14
C VAL A 301 -8.25 -0.87 4.57
N PHE A 302 -7.27 -0.91 3.68
CA PHE A 302 -7.03 -2.08 2.83
C PHE A 302 -5.82 -2.94 3.24
N LEU A 303 -4.72 -2.31 3.63
CA LEU A 303 -3.42 -2.95 3.86
C LEU A 303 -3.00 -2.92 5.34
N LYS A 304 -3.98 -2.84 6.26
CA LYS A 304 -3.76 -2.70 7.72
C LYS A 304 -2.84 -3.77 8.31
N ARG A 305 -2.79 -4.96 7.69
CA ARG A 305 -2.04 -6.14 8.16
C ARG A 305 -0.95 -6.60 7.18
N VAL A 306 -0.40 -5.71 6.36
CA VAL A 306 0.65 -6.04 5.37
C VAL A 306 1.97 -5.44 5.83
N PRO A 307 2.86 -6.19 6.51
CA PRO A 307 4.08 -5.65 7.13
C PRO A 307 5.02 -4.95 6.14
N ALA A 308 5.16 -5.53 4.94
CA ALA A 308 5.97 -4.94 3.87
C ALA A 308 5.47 -3.54 3.46
N PHE A 309 4.16 -3.32 3.46
CA PHE A 309 3.57 -2.02 3.13
C PHE A 309 3.77 -0.99 4.27
N HIS A 310 3.66 -1.41 5.54
CA HIS A 310 3.98 -0.55 6.69
C HIS A 310 5.44 -0.08 6.66
N LEU A 311 6.37 -0.98 6.29
CA LEU A 311 7.77 -0.63 6.11
C LEU A 311 7.95 0.42 5.02
N TYR A 312 7.33 0.22 3.85
CA TYR A 312 7.36 1.21 2.78
C TYR A 312 6.82 2.57 3.25
N CYS A 313 5.68 2.60 3.94
CA CYS A 313 5.09 3.84 4.45
C CYS A 313 6.05 4.57 5.41
N THR A 314 6.73 3.81 6.28
CA THR A 314 7.70 4.35 7.22
C THR A 314 8.89 4.97 6.48
N MET A 315 9.44 4.27 5.48
CA MET A 315 10.53 4.78 4.64
C MET A 315 10.12 6.01 3.85
N PHE A 316 8.90 6.02 3.29
CA PHE A 316 8.37 7.18 2.57
C PHE A 316 8.24 8.39 3.50
N LYS A 317 7.71 8.21 4.71
CA LYS A 317 7.59 9.26 5.73
C LYS A 317 8.95 9.82 6.15
N GLU A 318 9.93 8.95 6.35
CA GLU A 318 11.32 9.34 6.58
C GLU A 318 11.89 10.15 5.40
N GLN A 319 11.69 9.69 4.16
CA GLN A 319 12.19 10.34 2.94
C GLN A 319 11.63 11.76 2.77
N ILE A 320 10.36 11.99 3.09
CA ILE A 320 9.75 13.32 2.98
C ILE A 320 10.03 14.23 4.19
N GLY A 321 10.76 13.74 5.20
CA GLY A 321 11.09 14.46 6.43
C GLY A 321 10.00 14.44 7.52
N ASP A 322 8.93 13.64 7.36
CA ASP A 322 7.88 13.45 8.35
C ASP A 322 8.30 12.41 9.40
N VAL A 323 9.26 12.79 10.24
CA VAL A 323 9.83 11.95 11.30
C VAL A 323 8.78 11.52 12.32
N CYS A 324 7.87 12.44 12.70
CA CYS A 324 6.80 12.15 13.65
C CYS A 324 5.83 11.10 13.08
N GLY A 325 5.46 11.22 11.80
CA GLY A 325 4.66 10.24 11.09
C GLY A 325 5.34 8.87 11.01
N ALA A 326 6.64 8.83 10.69
CA ALA A 326 7.40 7.58 10.64
C ALA A 326 7.43 6.86 12.01
N ARG A 327 7.70 7.58 13.09
CA ARG A 327 7.65 7.05 14.47
C ARG A 327 6.28 6.50 14.85
N ALA A 328 5.21 7.20 14.47
CA ALA A 328 3.85 6.78 14.78
C ALA A 328 3.48 5.44 14.11
N LEU A 329 4.06 5.13 12.94
CA LEU A 329 3.84 3.86 12.25
C LEU A 329 4.49 2.68 12.98
N PHE A 330 5.69 2.86 13.55
CA PHE A 330 6.35 1.84 14.37
C PHE A 330 5.52 1.47 15.61
N HIS A 331 4.86 2.44 16.24
CA HIS A 331 3.97 2.19 17.39
C HIS A 331 2.64 1.52 17.03
N ARG A 332 2.17 1.68 15.78
CA ARG A 332 0.90 1.13 15.31
C ARG A 332 1.04 -0.28 14.72
N SER A 333 2.26 -0.69 14.33
CA SER A 333 2.49 -2.02 13.76
C SER A 333 2.01 -3.11 14.71
N ILE A 334 1.05 -3.90 14.26
CA ILE A 334 0.60 -5.09 14.99
C ILE A 334 1.74 -6.10 14.87
N MET A 335 2.24 -6.58 16.01
CA MET A 335 3.37 -7.49 16.08
C MET A 335 2.86 -8.84 16.54
N ASP A 336 2.62 -9.75 15.60
CA ASP A 336 1.99 -11.04 15.88
C ASP A 336 3.03 -12.12 16.25
N SER A 337 4.32 -11.84 16.05
CA SER A 337 5.41 -12.79 16.29
C SER A 337 6.69 -12.18 16.87
N ASP A 338 7.45 -12.99 17.61
CA ASP A 338 8.75 -12.64 18.17
C ASP A 338 9.77 -12.13 17.14
N PRO A 339 9.94 -12.75 15.94
CA PRO A 339 10.86 -12.24 14.92
C PRO A 339 10.44 -10.87 14.37
N GLU A 340 9.15 -10.66 14.16
CA GLU A 340 8.61 -9.38 13.69
C GLU A 340 8.85 -8.27 14.71
N PHE A 341 8.67 -8.57 16.01
CA PHE A 341 9.04 -7.68 17.12
C PHE A 341 10.51 -7.23 17.04
N ILE A 342 11.44 -8.19 16.97
CA ILE A 342 12.88 -7.90 16.92
C ILE A 342 13.24 -7.09 15.66
N GLU A 343 12.67 -7.45 14.52
CA GLU A 343 12.97 -6.79 13.25
C GLU A 343 12.50 -5.31 13.26
N ASN A 344 11.34 -5.04 13.84
CA ASN A 344 10.81 -3.68 13.98
C ASN A 344 11.66 -2.82 14.91
N VAL A 345 12.09 -3.37 16.06
CA VAL A 345 13.01 -2.69 16.99
C VAL A 345 14.30 -2.30 16.27
N ASN A 346 14.88 -3.21 15.49
CA ASN A 346 16.07 -2.93 14.69
C ASN A 346 15.82 -1.83 13.64
N ARG A 347 14.68 -1.88 12.95
CA ARG A 347 14.31 -0.90 11.93
C ARG A 347 14.10 0.50 12.52
N GLU A 348 13.39 0.59 13.65
CA GLU A 348 13.14 1.85 14.37
C GLU A 348 14.45 2.46 14.88
N ALA A 349 15.31 1.66 15.52
CA ALA A 349 16.62 2.12 15.97
C ALA A 349 17.53 2.57 14.81
N ASN A 350 17.50 1.84 13.69
CA ASN A 350 18.25 2.22 12.48
C ASN A 350 17.72 3.51 11.85
N MET A 351 16.42 3.76 11.90
CA MET A 351 15.82 5.03 11.48
C MET A 351 16.32 6.19 12.35
N GLU A 352 16.23 6.06 13.68
CA GLU A 352 16.73 7.10 14.60
C GLU A 352 18.22 7.38 14.41
N LYS A 353 19.01 6.33 14.13
CA LYS A 353 20.42 6.49 13.77
C LYS A 353 20.61 7.30 12.48
N ARG A 354 19.84 7.02 11.41
CA ARG A 354 19.91 7.79 10.15
C ARG A 354 19.54 9.26 10.36
N MET A 355 18.66 9.53 11.33
CA MET A 355 18.29 10.89 11.75
C MET A 355 19.31 11.55 12.69
N GLY A 356 20.38 10.86 13.09
CA GLY A 356 21.42 11.37 13.98
C GLY A 356 21.11 11.21 15.48
N ASN A 357 19.99 10.59 15.85
CA ASN A 357 19.54 10.44 17.24
C ASN A 357 20.03 9.11 17.85
N ILE A 358 21.33 8.97 18.06
CA ILE A 358 21.92 7.72 18.59
C ILE A 358 21.35 7.35 19.96
N ASP A 359 21.14 8.33 20.84
CA ASP A 359 20.59 8.05 22.18
C ASP A 359 19.14 7.59 22.12
N ALA A 360 18.32 8.15 21.22
CA ALA A 360 16.95 7.68 21.00
C ALA A 360 16.93 6.24 20.46
N ALA A 361 17.86 5.90 19.56
CA ALA A 361 18.04 4.54 19.06
C ALA A 361 18.42 3.55 20.18
N CYS A 362 19.31 3.95 21.10
CA CYS A 362 19.62 3.14 22.28
C CYS A 362 18.38 2.96 23.18
N MET A 363 17.61 4.02 23.41
CA MET A 363 16.37 3.95 24.22
C MET A 363 15.33 3.00 23.63
N ILE A 364 15.26 2.84 22.30
CA ILE A 364 14.35 1.89 21.65
C ILE A 364 14.70 0.45 22.06
N TYR A 365 15.98 0.07 22.03
CA TYR A 365 16.43 -1.24 22.50
C TYR A 365 16.16 -1.43 24.00
N GLU A 366 16.43 -0.42 24.83
CA GLU A 366 16.17 -0.50 26.27
C GLU A 366 14.68 -0.71 26.56
N LYS A 367 13.79 0.04 25.91
CA LYS A 367 12.33 -0.15 26.01
C LYS A 367 11.90 -1.54 25.53
N ALA A 368 12.46 -2.02 24.43
CA ALA A 368 12.15 -3.35 23.90
C ALA A 368 12.53 -4.47 24.89
N ILE A 369 13.68 -4.33 25.54
CA ILE A 369 14.15 -5.26 26.57
C ILE A 369 13.22 -5.24 27.79
N GLU A 370 12.83 -4.05 28.29
CA GLU A 370 11.90 -3.96 29.41
C GLU A 370 10.53 -4.55 29.08
N MET A 371 9.98 -4.25 27.89
CA MET A 371 8.71 -4.86 27.43
C MET A 371 8.80 -6.39 27.34
N ALA A 372 9.90 -6.94 26.86
CA ALA A 372 10.11 -8.38 26.78
C ALA A 372 10.15 -9.03 28.19
N LYS A 373 10.75 -8.34 29.17
CA LYS A 373 10.75 -8.78 30.58
C LYS A 373 9.35 -8.75 31.18
N GLU A 374 8.63 -7.64 31.02
CA GLU A 374 7.27 -7.45 31.54
C GLU A 374 6.30 -8.50 30.99
N LYS A 375 6.43 -8.84 29.69
CA LYS A 375 5.62 -9.88 29.04
C LYS A 375 6.14 -11.31 29.26
N HIS A 376 7.21 -11.48 30.02
CA HIS A 376 7.88 -12.77 30.27
C HIS A 376 8.31 -13.53 29.00
N ILE A 377 8.66 -12.80 27.93
CA ILE A 377 9.15 -13.35 26.65
C ILE A 377 10.69 -13.42 26.72
N LEU A 378 11.22 -14.29 27.58
CA LEU A 378 12.66 -14.31 27.89
C LEU A 378 13.52 -14.86 26.76
N GLN A 379 12.95 -15.63 25.83
CA GLN A 379 13.66 -16.27 24.72
C GLN A 379 14.24 -15.28 23.71
N ILE A 380 13.64 -14.09 23.57
CA ILE A 380 14.11 -13.07 22.61
C ILE A 380 15.20 -12.16 23.18
N LEU A 381 15.36 -12.12 24.51
CA LEU A 381 16.30 -11.22 25.19
C LEU A 381 17.74 -11.36 24.69
N PRO A 382 18.31 -12.57 24.52
CA PRO A 382 19.68 -12.72 24.02
C PRO A 382 19.87 -12.10 22.63
N VAL A 383 18.86 -12.20 21.76
CA VAL A 383 18.89 -11.62 20.41
C VAL A 383 18.80 -10.10 20.50
N LEU A 384 17.94 -9.55 21.36
CA LEU A 384 17.83 -8.10 21.57
C LEU A 384 19.15 -7.50 22.09
N TYR A 385 19.79 -8.13 23.09
CA TYR A 385 21.10 -7.68 23.58
C TYR A 385 22.19 -7.78 22.52
N THR A 386 22.20 -8.84 21.72
CA THR A 386 23.16 -9.01 20.62
C THR A 386 22.99 -7.92 19.57
N ASN A 387 21.76 -7.65 19.13
CA ASN A 387 21.46 -6.59 18.17
C ASN A 387 21.79 -5.21 18.75
N PHE A 388 21.49 -4.96 20.02
CA PHE A 388 21.77 -3.70 20.69
C PHE A 388 23.28 -3.44 20.82
N ALA A 389 24.07 -4.47 21.16
CA ALA A 389 25.52 -4.37 21.21
C ALA A 389 26.12 -4.13 19.81
N GLN A 390 25.65 -4.85 18.79
CA GLN A 390 26.07 -4.64 17.40
C GLN A 390 25.73 -3.22 16.92
N PHE A 391 24.51 -2.75 17.19
CA PHE A 391 24.09 -1.39 16.92
C PHE A 391 25.02 -0.37 17.60
N THR A 392 25.26 -0.54 18.90
CA THR A 392 26.08 0.37 19.71
C THR A 392 27.50 0.45 19.20
N MET A 393 28.10 -0.69 18.82
CA MET A 393 29.41 -0.74 18.19
C MET A 393 29.42 0.03 16.86
N LEU A 394 28.45 -0.20 15.99
CA LEU A 394 28.37 0.46 14.68
C LEU A 394 28.03 1.95 14.77
N ALA A 395 27.30 2.38 15.80
CA ALA A 395 26.91 3.77 15.99
C ALA A 395 27.98 4.59 16.72
N ARG A 396 28.66 4.01 17.71
CA ARG A 396 29.64 4.71 18.57
C ARG A 396 31.10 4.35 18.27
N GLY A 397 31.37 3.32 17.47
CA GLY A 397 32.73 2.85 17.16
C GLY A 397 33.48 2.25 18.35
N SER A 398 32.78 1.86 19.43
CA SER A 398 33.41 1.43 20.68
C SER A 398 32.99 0.00 21.06
N ILE A 399 33.98 -0.90 21.10
CA ILE A 399 33.82 -2.28 21.59
C ILE A 399 33.50 -2.27 23.09
N ASP A 400 34.10 -1.35 23.86
CA ASP A 400 33.84 -1.23 25.29
C ASP A 400 32.36 -0.87 25.54
N ALA A 401 31.80 0.08 24.79
CA ALA A 401 30.39 0.45 24.92
C ALA A 401 29.45 -0.73 24.57
N ALA A 402 29.77 -1.51 23.53
CA ALA A 402 29.00 -2.70 23.17
C ALA A 402 29.10 -3.81 24.22
N ARG A 403 30.27 -3.98 24.87
CA ARG A 403 30.43 -4.91 25.99
C ARG A 403 29.58 -4.49 27.19
N GLU A 404 29.54 -3.20 27.52
CA GLU A 404 28.72 -2.71 28.66
C GLU A 404 27.24 -3.05 28.49
N VAL A 405 26.72 -3.08 27.26
CA VAL A 405 25.34 -3.53 26.97
C VAL A 405 25.12 -4.98 27.44
N PHE A 406 26.04 -5.89 27.12
CA PHE A 406 25.97 -7.27 27.58
C PHE A 406 26.17 -7.39 29.09
N VAL A 407 27.12 -6.65 29.67
CA VAL A 407 27.37 -6.67 31.13
C VAL A 407 26.12 -6.25 31.90
N LYS A 408 25.45 -5.17 31.46
CA LYS A 408 24.16 -4.74 32.01
C LYS A 408 23.11 -5.84 31.91
N GLY A 409 23.05 -6.53 30.77
CA GLY A 409 22.13 -7.67 30.56
C GLY A 409 22.39 -8.84 31.49
N ILE A 410 23.66 -9.24 31.64
CA ILE A 410 24.08 -10.34 32.52
C ILE A 410 23.78 -10.02 33.99
N GLN A 411 24.01 -8.79 34.43
CA GLN A 411 23.72 -8.36 35.80
C GLN A 411 22.23 -8.36 36.11
N GLN A 412 21.40 -7.91 35.17
CA GLN A 412 19.95 -7.83 35.36
C GLN A 412 19.28 -9.19 35.24
N MET A 413 19.71 -10.01 34.28
CA MET A 413 19.16 -11.34 34.01
C MET A 413 20.28 -12.29 33.56
N PRO A 414 20.93 -12.99 34.50
CA PRO A 414 21.92 -14.00 34.16
C PRO A 414 21.31 -15.07 33.24
N ASN A 415 21.77 -15.10 31.99
CA ASN A 415 21.33 -16.07 30.99
C ASN A 415 22.55 -16.51 30.16
N LYS A 416 22.73 -17.82 30.01
CA LYS A 416 23.85 -18.43 29.29
C LYS A 416 23.99 -17.85 27.88
N SER A 417 22.88 -17.74 27.16
CA SER A 417 22.88 -17.25 25.78
C SER A 417 23.35 -15.80 25.65
N ILE A 418 23.17 -14.96 26.68
CA ILE A 418 23.69 -13.58 26.69
C ILE A 418 25.21 -13.60 26.85
N ILE A 419 25.75 -14.47 27.71
CA ILE A 419 27.20 -14.63 27.91
C ILE A 419 27.84 -15.23 26.66
N GLU A 420 27.23 -16.25 26.06
CA GLU A 420 27.69 -16.82 24.80
C GLU A 420 27.67 -15.79 23.66
N GLY A 421 26.60 -14.98 23.58
CA GLY A 421 26.50 -13.86 22.66
C GLY A 421 27.62 -12.84 22.84
N LEU A 422 27.94 -12.48 24.09
CA LEU A 422 29.06 -11.60 24.43
C LEU A 422 30.40 -12.18 23.97
N ILE A 423 30.68 -13.44 24.29
CA ILE A 423 31.95 -14.09 23.90
C ILE A 423 32.06 -14.11 22.38
N ARG A 424 31.01 -14.57 21.66
CA ARG A 424 30.98 -14.58 20.19
C ARG A 424 31.17 -13.19 19.59
N PHE A 425 30.53 -12.17 20.16
CA PHE A 425 30.67 -10.78 19.72
C PHE A 425 32.12 -10.30 19.86
N ILE A 426 32.76 -10.54 21.01
CA ILE A 426 34.17 -10.18 21.24
C ILE A 426 35.12 -11.05 20.39
N THR A 427 34.79 -12.31 20.11
CA THR A 427 35.57 -13.15 19.21
C THR A 427 35.64 -12.56 17.81
N ILE A 428 34.55 -11.95 17.32
CA ILE A 428 34.48 -11.35 15.98
C ILE A 428 35.13 -9.95 15.94
N HIS A 429 34.84 -9.12 16.94
CA HIS A 429 35.18 -7.69 16.90
C HIS A 429 36.36 -7.30 17.80
N GLY A 430 36.68 -8.13 18.78
CA GLY A 430 37.73 -7.91 19.77
C GLY A 430 39.12 -8.32 19.30
N ARG A 431 40.10 -8.05 20.17
CA ARG A 431 41.50 -8.44 20.05
C ARG A 431 41.99 -8.92 21.43
N ALA A 432 43.26 -9.31 21.53
CA ALA A 432 43.90 -9.76 22.76
C ALA A 432 43.68 -8.82 23.97
N GLU A 433 43.57 -7.51 23.76
CA GLU A 433 43.29 -6.50 24.80
C GLU A 433 41.98 -6.73 25.57
N GLN A 434 41.04 -7.47 24.99
CA GLN A 434 39.74 -7.77 25.60
C GLN A 434 39.80 -8.99 26.54
N ILE A 435 40.88 -9.79 26.48
CA ILE A 435 41.02 -11.02 27.27
C ILE A 435 40.87 -10.76 28.78
N PRO A 436 41.58 -9.80 29.41
CA PRO A 436 41.45 -9.59 30.86
C PRO A 436 40.03 -9.17 31.28
N LYS A 437 39.39 -8.36 30.44
CA LYS A 437 38.03 -7.84 30.69
C LYS A 437 37.00 -8.97 30.59
N LEU A 438 37.11 -9.81 29.55
CA LEU A 438 36.23 -10.96 29.37
C LEU A 438 36.50 -12.06 30.39
N ASP A 439 37.76 -12.28 30.77
CA ASP A 439 38.15 -13.25 31.79
C ASP A 439 37.48 -12.95 33.13
N THR A 440 37.42 -11.67 33.51
CA THR A 440 36.74 -11.23 34.74
C THR A 440 35.23 -11.57 34.70
N ILE A 441 34.57 -11.34 33.57
CA ILE A 441 33.14 -11.63 33.40
C ILE A 441 32.88 -13.14 33.43
N VAL A 442 33.71 -13.92 32.73
CA VAL A 442 33.60 -15.37 32.66
C VAL A 442 33.95 -16.02 34.01
N ALA A 443 34.94 -15.51 34.73
CA ALA A 443 35.24 -15.95 36.09
C ALA A 443 34.02 -15.73 37.02
N ASN A 444 33.41 -14.54 36.94
CA ASN A 444 32.20 -14.24 37.71
C ASN A 444 31.00 -15.10 37.28
N ALA A 445 30.93 -15.64 36.07
CA ALA A 445 29.84 -16.51 35.67
C ALA A 445 30.01 -17.97 36.16
N ILE A 446 31.24 -18.46 36.26
CA ILE A 446 31.53 -19.88 36.47
C ILE A 446 31.95 -20.20 37.92
N VAL A 447 32.53 -19.22 38.65
CA VAL A 447 33.00 -19.45 40.02
C VAL A 447 31.81 -19.46 41.01
N PRO A 448 31.61 -20.51 41.83
CA PRO A 448 30.39 -20.75 42.62
C PRO A 448 30.00 -19.69 43.67
N GLU A 449 30.87 -18.71 43.96
CA GLU A 449 30.69 -17.73 45.04
C GLU A 449 29.99 -16.44 44.60
N SER A 450 29.72 -16.27 43.30
CA SER A 450 29.07 -15.07 42.78
C SER A 450 27.54 -15.18 42.75
N ASP A 451 26.84 -14.06 42.74
CA ASP A 451 25.38 -14.05 42.56
C ASP A 451 24.94 -14.46 41.15
N VAL A 452 25.83 -14.27 40.15
CA VAL A 452 25.59 -14.62 38.74
C VAL A 452 25.73 -16.13 38.50
N SER A 453 26.71 -16.79 39.13
CA SER A 453 26.93 -18.25 39.01
C SER A 453 25.80 -19.09 39.56
N LYS A 454 25.02 -18.56 40.52
CA LYS A 454 23.85 -19.26 41.10
C LYS A 454 22.73 -19.49 40.07
N ALA A 455 22.72 -18.75 38.98
CA ALA A 455 21.71 -18.84 37.93
C ALA A 455 22.00 -19.90 36.88
N PHE A 456 23.19 -20.53 36.89
CA PHE A 456 23.63 -21.47 35.86
C PHE A 456 23.76 -22.89 36.38
N SER A 457 23.44 -23.87 35.53
CA SER A 457 23.75 -25.27 35.82
C SER A 457 25.24 -25.54 35.68
N SER A 458 25.73 -26.64 36.28
CA SER A 458 27.14 -27.06 36.09
C SER A 458 27.49 -27.26 34.61
N GLN A 459 26.54 -27.69 33.79
CA GLN A 459 26.74 -27.87 32.35
C GLN A 459 26.85 -26.51 31.64
N ASP A 460 26.02 -25.54 32.00
CA ASP A 460 26.08 -24.19 31.43
C ASP A 460 27.39 -23.49 31.75
N CYS A 461 27.87 -23.61 32.98
CA CYS A 461 29.18 -23.11 33.40
C CYS A 461 30.32 -23.77 32.60
N GLU A 462 30.23 -25.08 32.33
CA GLU A 462 31.22 -25.81 31.53
C GLU A 462 31.23 -25.33 30.08
N ASP A 463 30.05 -25.15 29.47
CA ASP A 463 29.91 -24.71 28.09
C ASP A 463 30.42 -23.28 27.90
N ILE A 464 30.09 -22.35 28.81
CA ILE A 464 30.65 -20.98 28.82
C ILE A 464 32.18 -21.05 28.94
N SER A 465 32.70 -21.93 29.79
CA SER A 465 34.15 -22.09 29.95
C SER A 465 34.83 -22.62 28.69
N LYS A 466 34.20 -23.54 27.97
CA LYS A 466 34.72 -24.07 26.69
C LYS A 466 34.73 -22.98 25.63
N LEU A 467 33.64 -22.22 25.51
CA LEU A 467 33.57 -21.11 24.56
C LEU A 467 34.61 -20.02 24.85
N PHE A 468 34.88 -19.74 26.12
CA PHE A 468 35.96 -18.82 26.50
C PHE A 468 37.35 -19.37 26.15
N LEU A 469 37.58 -20.68 26.28
CA LEU A 469 38.84 -21.31 25.86
C LEU A 469 39.06 -21.16 24.35
N GLU A 470 38.03 -21.38 23.54
CA GLU A 470 38.09 -21.17 22.08
C GLU A 470 38.47 -19.72 21.74
N PHE A 471 37.89 -18.74 22.45
CA PHE A 471 38.24 -17.33 22.29
C PHE A 471 39.71 -17.03 22.66
N VAL A 472 40.19 -17.53 23.80
CA VAL A 472 41.57 -17.31 24.26
C VAL A 472 42.57 -18.04 23.37
N ASP A 473 42.21 -19.21 22.82
CA ASP A 473 43.04 -19.91 21.84
C ASP A 473 43.18 -19.11 20.54
N LEU A 474 42.11 -18.47 20.08
CA LEU A 474 42.12 -17.66 18.85
C LEU A 474 42.89 -16.34 18.99
N HIS A 475 42.77 -15.64 20.13
CA HIS A 475 43.24 -14.26 20.28
C HIS A 475 44.38 -14.08 21.30
N GLY A 476 44.61 -15.06 22.17
CA GLY A 476 45.50 -14.95 23.32
C GLY A 476 46.89 -15.53 23.11
N THR A 477 47.72 -15.44 24.16
CA THR A 477 49.03 -16.08 24.20
C THR A 477 48.93 -17.47 24.84
N ILE A 478 49.99 -18.28 24.68
CA ILE A 478 50.09 -19.58 25.37
C ILE A 478 49.96 -19.46 26.90
N HIS A 479 50.34 -18.30 27.47
CA HIS A 479 50.17 -18.03 28.89
C HIS A 479 48.68 -17.91 29.25
N ASP A 480 47.93 -17.14 28.47
CA ASP A 480 46.49 -16.93 28.68
C ASP A 480 45.71 -18.25 28.53
N ILE A 481 46.06 -19.06 27.52
CA ILE A 481 45.47 -20.39 27.30
C ILE A 481 45.72 -21.29 28.53
N ARG A 482 46.96 -21.34 29.02
CA ARG A 482 47.31 -22.15 30.20
C ARG A 482 46.58 -21.69 31.45
N MET A 483 46.39 -20.38 31.64
CA MET A 483 45.64 -19.81 32.74
C MET A 483 44.16 -20.19 32.67
N ALA A 484 43.50 -19.95 31.52
CA ALA A 484 42.11 -20.32 31.30
C ALA A 484 41.88 -21.83 31.43
N TRP A 485 42.78 -22.65 30.88
CA TRP A 485 42.72 -24.11 30.97
C TRP A 485 42.90 -24.62 32.40
N SER A 486 43.80 -23.99 33.17
CA SER A 486 43.99 -24.31 34.59
C SER A 486 42.70 -24.07 35.39
N ARG A 487 41.98 -22.96 35.13
CA ARG A 487 40.67 -22.69 35.73
C ARG A 487 39.64 -23.73 35.30
N HIS A 488 39.52 -23.99 34.00
CA HIS A 488 38.58 -24.96 33.45
C HIS A 488 38.75 -26.35 34.08
N ARG A 489 39.98 -26.87 34.10
CA ARG A 489 40.29 -28.19 34.69
C ARG A 489 39.96 -28.26 36.19
N LYS A 490 40.20 -27.17 36.94
CA LYS A 490 39.91 -27.13 38.39
C LYS A 490 38.41 -27.20 38.66
N LEU A 491 37.60 -26.50 37.86
CA LEU A 491 36.15 -26.43 38.03
C LEU A 491 35.44 -27.65 37.43
N PHE A 492 35.99 -28.27 36.39
CA PHE A 492 35.40 -29.38 35.64
C PHE A 492 36.34 -30.60 35.56
N PRO A 493 36.65 -31.26 36.69
CA PRO A 493 37.64 -32.34 36.73
C PRO A 493 37.19 -33.61 36.00
N HIS A 494 35.89 -33.77 35.70
CA HIS A 494 35.36 -34.94 34.98
C HIS A 494 35.88 -35.05 33.55
N ILE A 495 36.29 -33.94 32.93
CA ILE A 495 36.87 -33.91 31.58
C ILE A 495 38.22 -34.67 31.52
N MET A 496 38.92 -34.74 32.65
CA MET A 496 40.19 -35.47 32.79
C MET A 496 40.00 -36.91 33.23
N ARG A 497 38.77 -37.32 33.57
CA ARG A 497 38.47 -38.69 33.96
C ARG A 497 38.28 -39.52 32.69
N PRO A 498 38.78 -40.77 32.64
CA PRO A 498 38.45 -41.68 31.56
C PRO A 498 36.93 -41.84 31.45
N SER A 499 36.38 -41.77 30.24
CA SER A 499 34.98 -42.13 30.00
C SER A 499 34.82 -43.63 30.22
N PHE A 500 34.32 -44.04 31.39
CA PHE A 500 33.97 -45.43 31.65
C PHE A 500 32.65 -45.76 30.95
N ASN A 501 32.68 -45.88 29.62
CA ASN A 501 31.60 -46.52 28.88
C ASN A 501 31.68 -48.02 29.15
N TYR A 502 31.07 -48.47 30.25
CA TYR A 502 30.72 -49.88 30.38
C TYR A 502 29.61 -50.18 29.38
N THR A 503 29.99 -50.51 28.13
CA THR A 503 29.14 -51.35 27.29
C THR A 503 29.02 -52.68 28.00
N VAL A 504 27.90 -52.89 28.69
CA VAL A 504 27.47 -54.23 29.07
C VAL A 504 27.30 -55.00 27.76
N PRO A 505 28.02 -56.11 27.52
CA PRO A 505 27.74 -56.94 26.38
C PRO A 505 26.34 -57.54 26.60
N GLU A 506 25.37 -57.11 25.79
CA GLU A 506 24.07 -57.77 25.75
C GLU A 506 24.28 -59.26 25.43
N LYS A 507 23.87 -60.12 26.35
CA LYS A 507 23.68 -61.53 26.05
C LYS A 507 22.55 -61.63 25.04
N ASN A 508 22.89 -62.12 23.84
CA ASN A 508 21.94 -62.61 22.85
C ASN A 508 20.90 -63.53 23.49
N THR A 509 19.65 -63.08 23.54
CA THR A 509 18.48 -63.96 23.46
C THR A 509 17.47 -63.32 22.52
N LEU A 510 17.20 -64.06 21.43
CA LEU A 510 16.10 -63.82 20.50
C LEU A 510 14.78 -63.62 21.26
N ASP A 511 13.96 -62.64 20.89
CA ASP A 511 12.76 -62.82 20.05
C ASP A 511 11.80 -61.60 20.16
N LYS A 512 11.21 -61.22 19.02
CA LYS A 512 10.00 -60.37 18.79
C LYS A 512 10.01 -58.88 19.20
N SER A 513 10.09 -57.95 18.25
CA SER A 513 9.02 -57.42 17.37
C SER A 513 8.04 -56.46 18.05
N LYS A 514 8.16 -55.15 17.73
CA LYS A 514 7.14 -54.31 17.05
C LYS A 514 7.43 -52.82 17.23
N GLU A 515 7.18 -52.09 16.13
CA GLU A 515 6.89 -50.64 16.04
C GLU A 515 8.07 -49.68 16.36
N GLY A 516 8.45 -48.71 15.54
CA GLY A 516 7.88 -48.15 14.32
C GLY A 516 8.45 -46.74 14.14
N ARG A 517 9.14 -46.51 13.02
CA ARG A 517 9.29 -45.24 12.26
C ARG A 517 9.34 -43.91 13.03
N ASN A 518 10.51 -43.26 13.01
CA ASN A 518 10.69 -41.94 12.38
C ASN A 518 12.17 -41.52 12.40
N GLN A 519 12.90 -41.88 11.34
CA GLN A 519 14.12 -41.19 10.95
C GLN A 519 13.74 -40.08 9.96
N MET A 520 13.89 -38.82 10.37
CA MET A 520 14.14 -37.72 9.44
C MET A 520 15.52 -37.15 9.71
N LEU A 521 16.41 -37.46 8.77
CA LEU A 521 17.43 -36.59 8.18
C LEU A 521 17.58 -35.19 8.80
N VAL A 522 18.74 -34.93 9.41
CA VAL A 522 19.43 -33.65 9.21
C VAL A 522 20.91 -33.96 8.95
N PHE A 523 21.29 -33.82 7.68
CA PHE A 523 22.67 -33.83 7.22
C PHE A 523 23.39 -32.57 7.71
N SER A 524 24.63 -32.77 8.13
CA SER A 524 25.69 -31.76 8.17
C SER A 524 25.85 -31.12 6.79
N ILE A 525 25.78 -29.79 6.71
CA ILE A 525 26.48 -29.02 5.67
C ILE A 525 27.26 -27.89 6.35
N SER A 526 28.55 -28.12 6.39
CA SER A 526 29.64 -27.17 6.54
C SER A 526 29.68 -26.11 5.43
N SER A 527 30.01 -24.88 5.83
CA SER A 527 30.85 -23.90 5.12
C SER A 527 30.72 -23.77 3.59
N CYS A 528 30.18 -22.63 3.14
CA CYS A 528 30.70 -21.87 2.00
C CYS A 528 30.03 -20.49 1.90
N LEU A 529 30.79 -19.51 1.39
CA LEU A 529 30.49 -18.08 1.14
C LEU A 529 30.87 -17.18 2.35
N TRP A 530 31.87 -16.30 2.28
CA TRP A 530 32.25 -15.42 1.18
C TRP A 530 33.75 -15.09 1.16
N ARG A 531 34.28 -14.98 -0.07
CA ARG A 531 35.36 -14.05 -0.43
C ARG A 531 34.76 -12.68 -0.69
#